data_AF-A0A948B4K1-F1
#
_entry.id   AF-A0A948B4K1-F1
#
_cell.length_a   1.000
_cell.length_b   1.000
_cell.length_c   1.000
_cell.angle_alpha   90.00
_cell.angle_beta   90.00
_cell.angle_gamma   90.00
#
_symmetry.space_group_name_H-M   'P 1'
#
loop_
_entity.id
_entity.type
_entity.pdbx_description
1 polymer ?
#
loop_
_entity_poly.entity_id
_entity_poly.type
_entity_poly.pdbx_seq_one_letter_code
_entity_poly.pdbx_strand_id
1 'polypeptide(L)'
;MNINTPKATEKNEDQQYMNPEDSLKWESQSRPERLEKLKELVEELFPGEELEPLRWNIIERSFNVPQYGDYHKEGMFMDTHLALILQNLDKVENGEMPPEIPEDVRQKMQQVVTGNKRTLQQYALLHDISKADCLTIKFQDGTAREVTWDEWQEGLPDGANRDPQTMKSYCESAGITGISYHQGNKGHGKEGAARISEMAGTLDVPDHLIKAIEKHEVAYSFSGIGIKSYEKHLGDLTEEARDWALTASYLDTASSIRENGRPNPENFLYLAHTVHNARLFREVEASLIPEGKVLAGLDKQKVGKALDNLKKHDKKIEETAKQIIDRLKEECKLSLYDKDKLRAQLEALVTTNQISEEAATSITGAIGEDGLLDDDKMKVLRKTLGRANQLVNAALEASRQ
;
A
#
# COMPACT_ATOMS: atom_id res chain seq x y z
N MET A 1 -44.00 -7.99 19.46
CA MET A 1 -44.12 -6.62 18.95
C MET A 1 -43.20 -6.53 17.74
N ASN A 2 -43.77 -6.41 16.54
CA ASN A 2 -43.02 -6.24 15.30
C ASN A 2 -42.48 -4.81 15.27
N ILE A 3 -41.16 -4.65 15.41
CA ILE A 3 -40.49 -3.39 15.15
C ILE A 3 -40.35 -3.30 13.64
N ASN A 4 -41.18 -2.44 13.05
CA ASN A 4 -41.23 -2.18 11.63
C ASN A 4 -40.03 -1.28 11.28
N THR A 5 -38.90 -1.87 10.93
CA THR A 5 -37.73 -1.13 10.45
C THR A 5 -38.11 -0.46 9.12
N PRO A 6 -37.94 0.87 8.97
CA PRO A 6 -38.19 1.52 7.68
C PRO A 6 -37.23 0.92 6.65
N LYS A 7 -37.77 0.41 5.55
CA LYS A 7 -36.98 0.05 4.37
C LYS A 7 -36.27 1.32 3.90
N ALA A 8 -34.96 1.38 4.11
CA ALA A 8 -34.08 2.27 3.38
C ALA A 8 -34.38 2.06 1.88
N THR A 9 -34.65 3.16 1.19
CA THR A 9 -34.92 3.14 -0.24
C THR A 9 -33.65 2.67 -0.96
N GLU A 10 -33.75 1.51 -1.60
CA GLU A 10 -32.79 1.00 -2.57
C GLU A 10 -32.65 2.03 -3.72
N LYS A 11 -31.68 2.93 -3.57
CA LYS A 11 -30.98 3.64 -4.64
C LYS A 11 -29.50 3.56 -4.34
N ASN A 12 -28.95 2.35 -4.38
CA ASN A 12 -27.54 2.13 -4.10
C ASN A 12 -27.00 1.11 -5.09
N GLU A 13 -26.96 1.51 -6.35
CA GLU A 13 -26.20 0.90 -7.44
C GLU A 13 -26.29 1.91 -8.60
N ASP A 14 -25.14 2.42 -9.01
CA ASP A 14 -24.97 3.59 -9.87
C ASP A 14 -25.39 4.93 -9.24
N GLN A 15 -24.41 5.64 -8.66
CA GLN A 15 -24.31 7.07 -8.96
C GLN A 15 -24.16 7.17 -10.50
N GLN A 16 -25.29 7.09 -11.20
CA GLN A 16 -25.40 7.56 -12.58
C GLN A 16 -24.74 8.92 -12.60
N TYR A 17 -23.73 9.08 -13.47
CA TYR A 17 -23.00 10.30 -13.71
C TYR A 17 -23.92 11.51 -13.59
N MET A 18 -23.96 12.12 -12.40
CA MET A 18 -24.66 13.37 -12.23
C MET A 18 -23.79 14.39 -12.94
N ASN A 19 -24.37 15.17 -13.84
CA ASN A 19 -23.64 16.30 -14.37
C ASN A 19 -23.26 17.24 -13.20
N PRO A 20 -22.26 18.12 -13.36
CA PRO A 20 -21.78 18.96 -12.27
C PRO A 20 -22.87 19.81 -11.59
N GLU A 21 -23.90 20.23 -12.34
CA GLU A 21 -25.01 21.04 -11.80
C GLU A 21 -25.93 20.21 -10.90
N ASP A 22 -26.28 18.99 -11.33
CA ASP A 22 -27.09 18.06 -10.55
C ASP A 22 -26.37 17.60 -9.28
N SER A 23 -25.05 17.39 -9.37
CA SER A 23 -24.21 17.04 -8.20
C SER A 23 -24.24 18.14 -7.14
N LEU A 24 -24.04 19.39 -7.54
CA LEU A 24 -24.04 20.54 -6.64
C LEU A 24 -25.41 20.81 -6.01
N LYS A 25 -26.48 20.61 -6.79
CA LYS A 25 -27.85 20.69 -6.29
C LYS A 25 -28.13 19.58 -5.28
N TRP A 26 -27.73 18.35 -5.58
CA TRP A 26 -27.85 17.22 -4.65
C TRP A 26 -27.06 17.48 -3.36
N GLU A 27 -25.85 18.01 -3.47
CA GLU A 27 -25.02 18.34 -2.31
C GLU A 27 -25.73 19.34 -1.41
N SER A 28 -26.24 20.43 -1.98
CA SER A 28 -26.95 21.49 -1.24
C SER A 28 -28.21 20.97 -0.55
N GLN A 29 -28.95 20.05 -1.18
CA GLN A 29 -30.18 19.46 -0.63
C GLN A 29 -29.90 18.41 0.46
N SER A 30 -28.85 17.60 0.30
CA SER A 30 -28.53 16.49 1.19
C SER A 30 -27.67 16.89 2.39
N ARG A 31 -26.96 18.03 2.31
CA ARG A 31 -26.02 18.48 3.33
C ARG A 31 -26.61 18.61 4.74
N PRO A 32 -27.80 19.20 4.96
CA PRO A 32 -28.35 19.32 6.31
C PRO A 32 -28.54 17.96 7.01
N GLU A 33 -29.11 16.99 6.30
CA GLU A 33 -29.31 15.63 6.85
C GLU A 33 -27.97 14.90 7.06
N ARG A 34 -27.01 15.07 6.14
CA ARG A 34 -25.67 14.49 6.26
C ARG A 34 -24.92 15.05 7.46
N LEU A 35 -24.96 16.37 7.67
CA LEU A 35 -24.34 17.01 8.83
C LEU A 35 -24.96 16.52 10.14
N GLU A 36 -26.29 16.39 10.20
CA GLU A 36 -26.96 15.86 11.39
C GLU A 36 -26.46 14.44 11.73
N LYS A 37 -26.43 13.54 10.74
CA LYS A 37 -25.92 12.17 10.92
C LYS A 37 -24.46 12.14 11.37
N LEU A 38 -23.62 13.01 10.79
CA LEU A 38 -22.21 13.10 11.18
C LEU A 38 -22.07 13.60 12.62
N LYS A 39 -22.87 14.58 13.04
CA LYS A 39 -22.86 15.10 14.41
C LYS A 39 -23.35 14.08 15.42
N GLU A 40 -24.44 13.37 15.12
CA GLU A 40 -24.94 12.26 15.94
C GLU A 40 -23.83 11.21 16.13
N LEU A 41 -23.10 10.87 15.06
CA LEU A 41 -21.99 9.93 15.12
C LEU A 41 -20.80 10.47 15.93
N VAL A 42 -20.49 11.77 15.83
CA VAL A 42 -19.44 12.42 16.64
C VAL A 42 -19.78 12.35 18.13
N GLU A 43 -21.02 12.67 18.51
CA GLU A 43 -21.49 12.56 19.90
C GLU A 43 -21.45 11.11 20.40
N GLU A 44 -21.78 10.14 19.55
CA GLU A 44 -21.73 8.71 19.90
C GLU A 44 -20.30 8.20 20.09
N LEU A 45 -19.37 8.60 19.22
CA LEU A 45 -18.00 8.08 19.18
C LEU A 45 -17.04 8.79 20.15
N PHE A 46 -17.36 10.04 20.51
CA PHE A 46 -16.55 10.87 21.39
C PHE A 46 -17.41 11.42 22.54
N PRO A 47 -18.02 10.56 23.38
CA PRO A 47 -18.90 11.00 24.46
C PRO A 47 -18.12 11.70 25.58
N GLY A 48 -18.82 12.45 26.43
CA GLY A 48 -18.22 13.12 27.61
C GLY A 48 -18.07 14.63 27.44
N GLU A 49 -18.14 15.36 28.56
CA GLU A 49 -18.02 16.83 28.55
C GLU A 49 -16.58 17.27 28.27
N GLU A 50 -15.60 16.46 28.67
CA GLU A 50 -14.18 16.70 28.46
C GLU A 50 -13.76 16.67 26.98
N LEU A 51 -14.53 15.98 26.14
CA LEU A 51 -14.31 15.91 24.68
C LEU A 51 -15.12 16.95 23.90
N GLU A 52 -15.94 17.78 24.55
CA GLU A 52 -16.73 18.83 23.90
C GLU A 52 -15.85 19.78 23.06
N PRO A 53 -14.67 20.25 23.54
CA PRO A 53 -13.81 21.09 22.73
C PRO A 53 -13.26 20.40 21.48
N LEU A 54 -13.01 19.08 21.54
CA LEU A 54 -12.59 18.30 20.38
C LEU A 54 -13.73 18.18 19.36
N ARG A 55 -14.95 17.85 19.82
CA ARG A 55 -16.12 17.70 18.95
C ARG A 55 -16.36 18.99 18.17
N TRP A 56 -16.53 20.12 18.85
CA TRP A 56 -16.88 21.38 18.19
C TRP A 56 -15.73 22.06 17.48
N ASN A 57 -14.57 22.22 18.14
CA ASN A 57 -13.50 23.07 17.62
C ASN A 57 -12.59 22.36 16.61
N ILE A 58 -12.63 21.02 16.57
CA ILE A 58 -11.71 20.23 15.75
C ILE A 58 -12.47 19.40 14.73
N ILE A 59 -13.34 18.50 15.19
CA ILE A 59 -14.03 17.56 14.29
C ILE A 59 -15.11 18.28 13.49
N GLU A 60 -16.07 18.96 14.12
CA GLU A 60 -17.14 19.65 13.40
C GLU A 60 -16.64 20.82 12.56
N ARG A 61 -15.56 21.48 13.01
CA ARG A 61 -14.85 22.47 12.19
C ARG A 61 -14.40 21.86 10.86
N SER A 62 -13.88 20.63 10.88
CA SER A 62 -13.40 19.93 9.68
C SER A 62 -14.49 19.74 8.63
N PHE A 63 -15.75 19.58 9.04
CA PHE A 63 -16.89 19.36 8.13
C PHE A 63 -17.05 20.49 7.11
N ASN A 64 -16.67 21.70 7.50
CA ASN A 64 -16.81 22.90 6.67
C ASN A 64 -15.53 23.27 5.92
N VAL A 65 -14.48 22.42 5.98
CA VAL A 65 -13.27 22.64 5.19
C VAL A 65 -13.63 22.56 3.71
N PRO A 66 -13.33 23.62 2.93
CA PRO A 66 -13.70 23.66 1.52
C PRO A 66 -12.88 22.64 0.72
N GLN A 67 -13.52 21.99 -0.23
CA GLN A 67 -12.98 20.97 -1.12
C GLN A 67 -13.17 21.46 -2.57
N TYR A 68 -12.19 22.18 -3.11
CA TYR A 68 -12.28 22.77 -4.44
C TYR A 68 -10.98 22.59 -5.21
N GLY A 69 -11.07 22.07 -6.43
CA GLY A 69 -9.92 21.82 -7.32
C GLY A 69 -10.10 20.55 -8.15
N ASP A 70 -9.03 20.10 -8.81
CA ASP A 70 -9.07 18.96 -9.75
C ASP A 70 -9.28 17.60 -9.07
N TYR A 71 -8.91 17.49 -7.80
CA TYR A 71 -8.88 16.24 -7.05
C TYR A 71 -10.04 16.04 -6.08
N HIS A 72 -10.94 17.02 -5.96
CA HIS A 72 -12.05 17.00 -5.01
C HIS A 72 -13.37 17.28 -5.73
N LYS A 73 -13.95 16.26 -6.36
CA LYS A 73 -15.25 16.35 -7.06
C LYS A 73 -16.37 15.63 -6.33
N GLU A 74 -16.10 15.11 -5.13
CA GLU A 74 -17.09 14.49 -4.25
C GLU A 74 -18.09 15.51 -3.68
N GLY A 75 -17.66 16.75 -3.43
CA GLY A 75 -18.47 17.84 -2.90
C GLY A 75 -17.61 19.07 -2.61
N MET A 76 -18.25 20.20 -2.33
CA MET A 76 -17.61 21.47 -1.98
C MET A 76 -17.07 21.50 -0.54
N PHE A 77 -17.47 20.55 0.30
CA PHE A 77 -17.07 20.49 1.71
C PHE A 77 -16.67 19.08 2.13
N MET A 78 -15.81 19.01 3.15
CA MET A 78 -15.26 17.76 3.68
C MET A 78 -16.33 16.79 4.17
N ASP A 79 -17.49 17.28 4.64
CA ASP A 79 -18.57 16.41 5.12
C ASP A 79 -19.04 15.38 4.07
N THR A 80 -18.97 15.72 2.78
CA THR A 80 -19.30 14.76 1.71
C THR A 80 -18.26 13.64 1.61
N HIS A 81 -16.97 13.99 1.67
CA HIS A 81 -15.87 13.02 1.68
C HIS A 81 -15.97 12.07 2.88
N LEU A 82 -16.22 12.62 4.08
CA LEU A 82 -16.39 11.82 5.31
C LEU A 82 -17.54 10.82 5.19
N ALA A 83 -18.68 11.25 4.64
CA ALA A 83 -19.81 10.35 4.42
C ALA A 83 -19.49 9.24 3.41
N LEU A 84 -18.70 9.53 2.36
CA LEU A 84 -18.25 8.51 1.41
C LEU A 84 -17.30 7.51 2.07
N ILE A 85 -16.40 7.93 2.96
CA ILE A 85 -15.57 6.99 3.74
C ILE A 85 -16.46 6.04 4.56
N LEU A 86 -17.47 6.57 5.25
CA LEU A 86 -18.39 5.75 6.05
C LEU A 86 -19.16 4.75 5.19
N GLN A 87 -19.61 5.14 4.00
CA GLN A 87 -20.24 4.22 3.04
C GLN A 87 -19.26 3.16 2.54
N ASN A 88 -18.01 3.55 2.27
CA ASN A 88 -16.98 2.62 1.81
C ASN A 88 -16.56 1.64 2.92
N LEU A 89 -16.67 2.01 4.21
CA LEU A 89 -16.53 1.06 5.31
C LEU A 89 -17.58 -0.05 5.23
N ASP A 90 -18.85 0.29 5.03
CA ASP A 90 -19.92 -0.71 4.89
C ASP A 90 -19.67 -1.63 3.68
N LYS A 91 -19.22 -1.07 2.56
CA LYS A 91 -18.85 -1.85 1.36
C LYS A 91 -17.72 -2.82 1.64
N VAL A 92 -16.63 -2.37 2.26
CA VAL A 92 -15.49 -3.24 2.60
C VAL A 92 -15.91 -4.33 3.58
N GLU A 93 -16.73 -4.02 4.57
CA GLU A 93 -17.29 -5.01 5.51
C GLU A 93 -18.04 -6.13 4.76
N ASN A 94 -18.83 -5.75 3.75
CA ASN A 94 -19.58 -6.69 2.89
C ASN A 94 -18.72 -7.37 1.81
N GLY A 95 -17.43 -7.05 1.71
CA GLY A 95 -16.53 -7.59 0.68
C GLY A 95 -16.68 -6.93 -0.70
N GLU A 96 -17.39 -5.80 -0.78
CA GLU A 96 -17.62 -5.03 -2.00
C GLU A 96 -16.41 -4.13 -2.30
N MET A 97 -15.40 -4.73 -2.94
CA MET A 97 -14.18 -4.04 -3.37
C MET A 97 -13.86 -4.37 -4.83
N PRO A 98 -13.15 -3.48 -5.55
CA PRO A 98 -12.75 -3.74 -6.94
C PRO A 98 -12.00 -5.08 -7.10
N PRO A 99 -12.34 -5.88 -8.14
CA PRO A 99 -11.71 -7.18 -8.39
C PRO A 99 -10.21 -7.07 -8.71
N GLU A 100 -9.74 -5.91 -9.15
CA GLU A 100 -8.34 -5.61 -9.49
C GLU A 100 -7.41 -5.66 -8.27
N ILE A 101 -7.94 -5.41 -7.07
CA ILE A 101 -7.18 -5.54 -5.82
C ILE A 101 -6.83 -7.03 -5.60
N PRO A 102 -5.62 -7.40 -5.17
CA PRO A 102 -5.33 -8.79 -4.82
C PRO A 102 -6.28 -9.36 -3.77
N GLU A 103 -6.71 -10.61 -3.92
CA GLU A 103 -7.71 -11.24 -3.04
C GLU A 103 -7.27 -11.27 -1.58
N ASP A 104 -6.01 -11.60 -1.31
CA ASP A 104 -5.45 -11.58 0.05
C ASP A 104 -5.43 -10.17 0.66
N VAL A 105 -5.25 -9.13 -0.17
CA VAL A 105 -5.32 -7.75 0.27
C VAL A 105 -6.77 -7.33 0.57
N ARG A 106 -7.74 -7.73 -0.25
CA ARG A 106 -9.17 -7.54 0.05
C ARG A 106 -9.55 -8.22 1.37
N GLN A 107 -9.17 -9.48 1.55
CA GLN A 107 -9.46 -10.23 2.78
C GLN A 107 -8.87 -9.56 4.01
N LYS A 108 -7.63 -9.05 3.94
CA LYS A 108 -7.01 -8.28 5.02
C LYS A 108 -7.79 -7.02 5.35
N MET A 109 -8.16 -6.21 4.35
CA MET A 109 -8.94 -4.99 4.60
C MET A 109 -10.33 -5.31 5.17
N GLN A 110 -11.01 -6.34 4.65
CA GLN A 110 -12.29 -6.79 5.19
C GLN A 110 -12.16 -7.23 6.65
N GLN A 111 -11.13 -8.00 7.00
CA GLN A 111 -10.87 -8.41 8.38
C GLN A 111 -10.64 -7.21 9.31
N VAL A 112 -9.86 -6.22 8.86
CA VAL A 112 -9.64 -4.97 9.60
C VAL A 112 -10.96 -4.25 9.85
N VAL A 113 -11.80 -4.09 8.82
CA VAL A 113 -13.09 -3.41 8.93
C VAL A 113 -14.06 -4.17 9.83
N THR A 114 -14.30 -5.46 9.59
CA THR A 114 -15.24 -6.28 10.39
C THR A 114 -14.84 -6.33 11.87
N GLY A 115 -13.54 -6.37 12.17
CA GLY A 115 -13.04 -6.39 13.54
C GLY A 115 -13.04 -5.03 14.25
N ASN A 116 -12.99 -3.92 13.50
CA ASN A 116 -12.67 -2.60 14.06
C ASN A 116 -13.55 -1.46 13.52
N LYS A 117 -14.75 -1.77 13.02
CA LYS A 117 -15.63 -0.80 12.36
C LYS A 117 -15.81 0.50 13.14
N ARG A 118 -16.11 0.42 14.44
CA ARG A 118 -16.31 1.59 15.32
C ARG A 118 -15.07 2.49 15.36
N THR A 119 -13.89 1.91 15.54
CA THR A 119 -12.63 2.64 15.56
C THR A 119 -12.28 3.22 14.17
N LEU A 120 -12.65 2.54 13.09
CA LEU A 120 -12.50 3.10 11.75
C LEU A 120 -13.49 4.24 11.42
N GLN A 121 -14.65 4.28 12.07
CA GLN A 121 -15.52 5.46 12.02
C GLN A 121 -14.87 6.65 12.75
N GLN A 122 -14.16 6.42 13.86
CA GLN A 122 -13.32 7.45 14.48
C GLN A 122 -12.22 7.92 13.53
N TYR A 123 -11.53 7.00 12.83
CA TYR A 123 -10.56 7.33 11.80
C TYR A 123 -11.18 8.24 10.73
N ALA A 124 -12.37 7.91 10.22
CA ALA A 124 -13.04 8.72 9.20
C ALA A 124 -13.16 10.18 9.67
N LEU A 125 -13.64 10.41 10.89
CA LEU A 125 -13.83 11.74 11.46
C LEU A 125 -12.52 12.46 11.84
N LEU A 126 -11.42 11.72 12.01
CA LEU A 126 -10.16 12.24 12.55
C LEU A 126 -9.05 12.41 11.50
N HIS A 127 -9.06 11.67 10.39
CA HIS A 127 -7.88 11.55 9.51
C HIS A 127 -7.40 12.86 8.88
N ASP A 128 -8.33 13.80 8.69
CA ASP A 128 -8.12 15.05 7.95
C ASP A 128 -8.42 16.31 8.77
N ILE A 129 -8.50 16.20 10.10
CA ILE A 129 -8.85 17.32 11.00
C ILE A 129 -7.92 18.54 10.88
N SER A 130 -6.68 18.32 10.42
CA SER A 130 -5.66 19.35 10.24
C SER A 130 -5.72 20.03 8.88
N LYS A 131 -6.59 19.62 7.94
CA LYS A 131 -6.75 20.33 6.65
C LYS A 131 -7.14 21.80 6.84
N ALA A 132 -7.97 22.09 7.84
CA ALA A 132 -8.35 23.46 8.21
C ALA A 132 -7.14 24.33 8.61
N ASP A 133 -6.09 23.72 9.15
CA ASP A 133 -4.89 24.41 9.64
C ASP A 133 -3.80 24.55 8.56
N CYS A 134 -4.01 23.96 7.37
CA CYS A 134 -3.01 23.85 6.30
C CYS A 134 -3.50 24.43 4.95
N LEU A 135 -4.44 25.38 4.95
CA LEU A 135 -5.04 25.90 3.73
C LEU A 135 -4.05 26.70 2.86
N THR A 136 -3.99 26.33 1.58
CA THR A 136 -3.28 27.05 0.53
C THR A 136 -4.20 27.23 -0.68
N ILE A 137 -4.52 28.48 -1.00
CA ILE A 137 -5.42 28.86 -2.10
C ILE A 137 -4.62 29.10 -3.37
N LYS A 138 -5.01 28.48 -4.48
CA LYS A 138 -4.39 28.65 -5.81
C LYS A 138 -5.31 29.50 -6.69
N PHE A 139 -4.71 30.43 -7.42
CA PHE A 139 -5.43 31.39 -8.27
C PHE A 139 -5.14 31.19 -9.76
N GLN A 140 -5.98 31.76 -10.61
CA GLN A 140 -5.87 31.68 -12.08
C GLN A 140 -4.59 32.33 -12.63
N ASP A 141 -4.03 33.31 -11.92
CA ASP A 141 -2.76 33.95 -12.28
C ASP A 141 -1.53 33.09 -11.95
N GLY A 142 -1.74 31.89 -11.43
CA GLY A 142 -0.70 30.94 -11.04
C GLY A 142 -0.11 31.20 -9.65
N THR A 143 -0.58 32.23 -8.94
CA THR A 143 -0.16 32.48 -7.55
C THR A 143 -0.81 31.50 -6.59
N ALA A 144 -0.14 31.28 -5.45
CA ALA A 144 -0.68 30.53 -4.33
C ALA A 144 -0.46 31.31 -3.03
N ARG A 145 -1.46 31.29 -2.15
CA ARG A 145 -1.41 31.97 -0.85
C ARG A 145 -1.79 31.00 0.26
N GLU A 146 -0.90 30.87 1.25
CA GLU A 146 -1.23 30.23 2.52
C GLU A 146 -2.18 31.15 3.30
N VAL A 147 -3.26 30.58 3.84
CA VAL A 147 -4.25 31.30 4.64
C VAL A 147 -4.54 30.52 5.91
N THR A 148 -4.75 31.23 7.00
CA THR A 148 -5.28 30.63 8.23
C THR A 148 -6.78 30.33 8.07
N TRP A 149 -7.31 29.46 8.93
CA TRP A 149 -8.75 29.19 8.97
C TRP A 149 -9.58 30.44 9.21
N ASP A 150 -9.13 31.32 10.12
CA ASP A 150 -9.85 32.54 10.47
C ASP A 150 -9.83 33.55 9.32
N GLU A 151 -8.67 33.77 8.68
CA GLU A 151 -8.59 34.59 7.46
C GLU A 151 -9.49 34.05 6.33
N TRP A 152 -9.57 32.72 6.19
CA TRP A 152 -10.47 32.09 5.23
C TRP A 152 -11.93 32.41 5.56
N GLN A 153 -12.36 32.19 6.80
CA GLN A 153 -13.75 32.46 7.23
C GLN A 153 -14.12 33.94 7.11
N GLU A 154 -13.24 34.86 7.50
CA GLU A 154 -13.47 36.31 7.40
C GLU A 154 -13.58 36.80 5.95
N GLY A 155 -12.92 36.12 5.01
CA GLY A 155 -12.95 36.45 3.59
C GLY A 155 -14.17 35.91 2.84
N LEU A 156 -14.97 35.04 3.46
CA LEU A 156 -16.13 34.42 2.80
C LEU A 156 -17.35 35.36 2.77
N PRO A 157 -18.12 35.38 1.67
CA PRO A 157 -19.41 36.04 1.67
C PRO A 157 -20.42 35.28 2.53
N ASP A 158 -21.48 35.98 2.95
CA ASP A 158 -22.54 35.41 3.78
C ASP A 158 -23.10 34.11 3.18
N GLY A 159 -23.10 33.06 4.00
CA GLY A 159 -23.63 31.74 3.62
C GLY A 159 -22.66 30.85 2.84
N ALA A 160 -21.53 31.36 2.33
CA ALA A 160 -20.58 30.54 1.57
C ALA A 160 -19.95 29.41 2.41
N ASN A 161 -19.84 29.55 3.72
CA ASN A 161 -19.37 28.46 4.59
C ASN A 161 -20.40 27.33 4.81
N ARG A 162 -21.64 27.50 4.34
CA ARG A 162 -22.76 26.56 4.55
C ARG A 162 -23.39 26.05 3.26
N ASP A 163 -23.39 26.86 2.21
CA ASP A 163 -24.06 26.55 0.96
C ASP A 163 -23.05 26.21 -0.14
N PRO A 164 -23.06 24.97 -0.66
CA PRO A 164 -22.14 24.53 -1.72
C PRO A 164 -22.18 25.42 -2.97
N GLN A 165 -23.39 25.83 -3.38
CA GLN A 165 -23.57 26.67 -4.56
C GLN A 165 -22.90 28.05 -4.38
N THR A 166 -23.12 28.68 -3.23
CA THR A 166 -22.52 29.97 -2.88
C THR A 166 -21.00 29.85 -2.77
N MET A 167 -20.48 28.78 -2.15
CA MET A 167 -19.03 28.52 -2.09
C MET A 167 -18.42 28.40 -3.48
N LYS A 168 -19.03 27.61 -4.38
CA LYS A 168 -18.53 27.43 -5.75
C LYS A 168 -18.51 28.75 -6.51
N SER A 169 -19.59 29.52 -6.43
CA SER A 169 -19.67 30.84 -7.08
C SER A 169 -18.65 31.83 -6.52
N TYR A 170 -18.37 31.78 -5.22
CA TYR A 170 -17.27 32.55 -4.62
C TYR A 170 -15.91 32.14 -5.21
N CYS A 171 -15.58 30.85 -5.22
CA CYS A 171 -14.31 30.37 -5.80
C CYS A 171 -14.13 30.81 -7.25
N GLU A 172 -15.16 30.65 -8.08
CA GLU A 172 -15.12 31.04 -9.50
C GLU A 172 -14.94 32.56 -9.67
N SER A 173 -15.71 33.37 -8.93
CA SER A 173 -15.64 34.84 -9.03
C SER A 173 -14.35 35.43 -8.45
N ALA A 174 -13.77 34.78 -7.43
CA ALA A 174 -12.49 35.16 -6.84
C ALA A 174 -11.27 34.66 -7.66
N GLY A 175 -11.50 33.96 -8.78
CA GLY A 175 -10.43 33.42 -9.61
C GLY A 175 -9.63 32.31 -8.91
N ILE A 176 -10.24 31.60 -7.96
CA ILE A 176 -9.64 30.44 -7.30
C ILE A 176 -9.74 29.25 -8.27
N THR A 177 -8.64 28.53 -8.46
CA THR A 177 -8.56 27.33 -9.31
C THR A 177 -8.47 26.05 -8.49
N GLY A 178 -8.06 26.16 -7.23
CA GLY A 178 -8.03 25.04 -6.31
C GLY A 178 -7.59 25.46 -4.92
N ILE A 179 -7.83 24.59 -3.95
CA ILE A 179 -7.30 24.69 -2.59
C ILE A 179 -6.60 23.38 -2.28
N SER A 180 -5.45 23.50 -1.64
CA SER A 180 -4.62 22.38 -1.21
C SER A 180 -4.31 22.51 0.28
N TYR A 181 -3.92 21.40 0.90
CA TYR A 181 -3.78 21.29 2.35
C TYR A 181 -2.32 21.09 2.77
N HIS A 182 -1.42 21.75 2.06
CA HIS A 182 0.02 21.73 2.31
C HIS A 182 0.52 23.15 2.55
N GLN A 183 1.24 23.35 3.66
CA GLN A 183 1.94 24.60 3.99
C GLN A 183 3.42 24.29 4.20
N GLY A 184 4.28 24.81 3.33
CA GLY A 184 5.70 24.45 3.28
C GLY A 184 5.96 22.93 3.30
N ASN A 185 6.59 22.43 4.36
CA ASN A 185 6.90 21.00 4.56
C ASN A 185 5.86 20.25 5.41
N LYS A 186 4.75 20.90 5.80
CA LYS A 186 3.70 20.31 6.63
C LYS A 186 2.67 19.61 5.75
N GLY A 187 2.46 18.32 6.01
CA GLY A 187 1.37 17.54 5.44
C GLY A 187 0.29 17.30 6.49
N HIS A 188 -0.98 17.52 6.13
CA HIS A 188 -2.10 17.44 7.07
C HIS A 188 -2.20 16.09 7.76
N GLY A 189 -1.86 14.97 7.10
CA GLY A 189 -1.86 13.65 7.75
C GLY A 189 -0.86 13.52 8.91
N LYS A 190 0.33 14.12 8.78
CA LYS A 190 1.33 14.11 9.87
C LYS A 190 0.94 15.06 11.01
N GLU A 191 0.46 16.26 10.67
CA GLU A 191 0.00 17.23 11.66
C GLU A 191 -1.23 16.71 12.42
N GLY A 192 -2.17 16.06 11.72
CA GLY A 192 -3.34 15.42 12.31
C GLY A 192 -2.95 14.29 13.26
N ALA A 193 -2.05 13.40 12.83
CA ALA A 193 -1.53 12.34 13.70
C ALA A 193 -0.83 12.89 14.95
N ALA A 194 -0.02 13.95 14.82
CA ALA A 194 0.64 14.59 15.96
C ALA A 194 -0.39 15.19 16.93
N ARG A 195 -1.37 15.93 16.41
CA ARG A 195 -2.45 16.53 17.21
C ARG A 195 -3.25 15.48 17.98
N ILE A 196 -3.60 14.36 17.33
CA ILE A 196 -4.32 13.26 17.98
C ILE A 196 -3.44 12.58 19.02
N SER A 197 -2.14 12.43 18.76
CA SER A 197 -1.20 11.85 19.73
C SER A 197 -1.15 12.66 21.03
N GLU A 198 -1.20 13.99 20.94
CA GLU A 198 -1.27 14.87 22.12
C GLU A 198 -2.55 14.67 22.94
N MET A 199 -3.62 14.20 22.30
CA MET A 199 -4.94 13.95 22.90
C MET A 199 -5.21 12.46 23.17
N ALA A 200 -4.28 11.56 22.86
CA ALA A 200 -4.53 10.11 22.84
C ALA A 200 -4.96 9.56 24.20
N GLY A 201 -4.43 10.11 25.30
CA GLY A 201 -4.81 9.73 26.65
C GLY A 201 -6.27 10.07 27.03
N THR A 202 -6.89 11.01 26.32
CA THR A 202 -8.31 11.39 26.49
C THR A 202 -9.21 10.73 25.45
N LEU A 203 -8.68 10.46 24.25
CA LEU A 203 -9.43 9.95 23.10
C LEU A 203 -9.66 8.43 23.09
N ASP A 204 -8.95 7.67 23.92
CA ASP A 204 -8.96 6.20 23.93
C ASP A 204 -8.81 5.60 22.52
N VAL A 205 -7.90 6.18 21.74
CA VAL A 205 -7.60 5.72 20.37
C VAL A 205 -6.35 4.85 20.36
N PRO A 206 -6.36 3.71 19.65
CA PRO A 206 -5.19 2.84 19.58
C PRO A 206 -4.09 3.42 18.68
N ASP A 207 -2.83 3.09 18.98
CA ASP A 207 -1.66 3.57 18.23
C ASP A 207 -1.74 3.29 16.72
N HIS A 208 -2.32 2.15 16.32
CA HIS A 208 -2.47 1.81 14.90
C HIS A 208 -3.43 2.76 14.17
N LEU A 209 -4.41 3.36 14.85
CA LEU A 209 -5.29 4.38 14.25
C LEU A 209 -4.50 5.67 13.99
N ILE A 210 -3.64 6.08 14.93
CA ILE A 210 -2.74 7.23 14.74
C ILE A 210 -1.83 7.00 13.53
N LYS A 211 -1.29 5.78 13.39
CA LYS A 211 -0.48 5.40 12.21
C LYS A 211 -1.31 5.36 10.92
N ALA A 212 -2.55 4.92 10.97
CA ALA A 212 -3.46 4.97 9.83
C ALA A 212 -3.68 6.41 9.36
N ILE A 213 -3.89 7.34 10.30
CA ILE A 213 -4.02 8.78 10.01
C ILE A 213 -2.72 9.35 9.43
N GLU A 214 -1.56 9.01 9.99
CA GLU A 214 -0.28 9.47 9.46
C GLU A 214 -0.03 8.99 8.01
N LYS A 215 -0.61 7.82 7.65
CA LYS A 215 -0.31 7.09 6.42
C LYS A 215 -1.49 6.97 5.45
N HIS A 216 -2.61 7.65 5.67
CA HIS A 216 -3.79 7.49 4.80
C HIS A 216 -3.48 7.85 3.33
N GLU A 217 -2.62 8.84 3.08
CA GLU A 217 -2.20 9.22 1.73
C GLU A 217 -1.02 8.38 1.18
N VAL A 218 -0.63 7.28 1.84
CA VAL A 218 0.61 6.55 1.49
C VAL A 218 0.58 6.00 0.06
N ALA A 219 -0.59 5.70 -0.51
CA ALA A 219 -0.75 5.31 -1.90
C ALA A 219 -0.11 6.30 -2.87
N TYR A 220 -0.18 7.62 -2.63
CA TYR A 220 0.44 8.63 -3.52
C TYR A 220 1.97 8.53 -3.61
N SER A 221 2.61 7.82 -2.68
CA SER A 221 4.06 7.52 -2.75
C SER A 221 4.39 6.38 -3.72
N PHE A 222 3.40 5.72 -4.31
CA PHE A 222 3.56 4.59 -5.23
C PHE A 222 3.15 4.99 -6.64
N SER A 223 4.14 5.15 -7.52
CA SER A 223 3.95 5.33 -8.98
C SER A 223 4.14 4.02 -9.77
N GLY A 224 4.23 2.89 -9.07
CA GLY A 224 4.49 1.57 -9.63
C GLY A 224 4.66 0.52 -8.54
N ILE A 225 4.69 -0.74 -8.93
CA ILE A 225 4.82 -1.87 -8.00
C ILE A 225 6.29 -2.03 -7.61
N GLY A 226 6.59 -2.14 -6.31
CA GLY A 226 7.98 -2.33 -5.88
C GLY A 226 8.17 -2.52 -4.38
N ILE A 227 8.70 -3.68 -3.98
CA ILE A 227 8.87 -4.07 -2.56
C ILE A 227 9.73 -3.07 -1.79
N LYS A 228 10.74 -2.45 -2.44
CA LYS A 228 11.57 -1.42 -1.81
C LYS A 228 10.77 -0.19 -1.37
N SER A 229 9.77 0.23 -2.14
CA SER A 229 8.89 1.35 -1.77
C SER A 229 8.04 0.98 -0.56
N TYR A 230 7.53 -0.25 -0.52
CA TYR A 230 6.82 -0.76 0.66
C TYR A 230 7.71 -0.81 1.90
N GLU A 231 8.95 -1.31 1.80
CA GLU A 231 9.91 -1.28 2.91
C GLU A 231 10.20 0.15 3.39
N LYS A 232 10.40 1.09 2.45
CA LYS A 232 10.66 2.50 2.78
C LYS A 232 9.50 3.19 3.50
N HIS A 233 8.26 2.93 3.08
CA HIS A 233 7.10 3.70 3.54
C HIS A 233 6.32 3.03 4.69
N LEU A 234 6.36 1.70 4.74
CA LEU A 234 5.59 0.86 5.68
C LEU A 234 6.45 -0.18 6.42
N GLY A 235 7.75 -0.32 6.10
CA GLY A 235 8.61 -1.36 6.66
C GLY A 235 8.81 -1.28 8.18
N ASP A 236 8.79 -0.08 8.76
CA ASP A 236 8.99 0.11 10.20
C ASP A 236 7.70 -0.09 11.03
N LEU A 237 6.55 -0.27 10.37
CA LEU A 237 5.27 -0.50 11.05
C LEU A 237 5.10 -1.98 11.46
N THR A 238 4.35 -2.23 12.52
CA THR A 238 3.87 -3.57 12.87
C THR A 238 2.93 -4.10 11.79
N GLU A 239 2.71 -5.42 11.72
CA GLU A 239 1.77 -5.98 10.72
C GLU A 239 0.37 -5.37 10.84
N GLU A 240 -0.15 -5.27 12.05
CA GLU A 240 -1.43 -4.62 12.32
C GLU A 240 -1.46 -3.17 11.84
N ALA A 241 -0.46 -2.34 12.19
CA ALA A 241 -0.42 -0.96 11.74
C ALA A 241 -0.29 -0.82 10.21
N ARG A 242 0.34 -1.79 9.52
CA ARG A 242 0.39 -1.81 8.05
C ARG A 242 -0.97 -2.14 7.45
N ASP A 243 -1.68 -3.12 7.99
CA ASP A 243 -3.01 -3.51 7.52
C ASP A 243 -4.01 -2.34 7.73
N TRP A 244 -3.90 -1.63 8.85
CA TRP A 244 -4.65 -0.39 9.11
C TRP A 244 -4.30 0.75 8.16
N ALA A 245 -3.01 1.03 7.93
CA ALA A 245 -2.59 2.06 6.98
C ALA A 245 -3.06 1.75 5.54
N LEU A 246 -3.01 0.48 5.14
CA LEU A 246 -3.52 0.03 3.85
C LEU A 246 -5.04 0.25 3.74
N THR A 247 -5.78 -0.12 4.78
CA THR A 247 -7.25 0.05 4.83
C THR A 247 -7.64 1.52 4.79
N ALA A 248 -6.99 2.36 5.61
CA ALA A 248 -7.17 3.81 5.60
C ALA A 248 -6.90 4.42 4.22
N SER A 249 -5.82 4.02 3.57
CA SER A 249 -5.46 4.50 2.24
C SER A 249 -6.46 4.09 1.17
N TYR A 250 -7.02 2.89 1.27
CA TYR A 250 -8.11 2.47 0.40
C TYR A 250 -9.35 3.33 0.60
N LEU A 251 -9.78 3.51 1.85
CA LEU A 251 -11.01 4.24 2.18
C LEU A 251 -10.95 5.69 1.70
N ASP A 252 -9.82 6.36 1.91
CA ASP A 252 -9.57 7.72 1.42
C ASP A 252 -9.57 7.78 -0.13
N THR A 253 -8.84 6.86 -0.78
CA THR A 253 -8.78 6.77 -2.25
C THR A 253 -10.15 6.50 -2.87
N ALA A 254 -10.92 5.58 -2.29
CA ALA A 254 -12.25 5.19 -2.76
C ALA A 254 -13.30 6.29 -2.54
N SER A 255 -13.01 7.26 -1.68
CA SER A 255 -13.90 8.39 -1.34
C SER A 255 -13.51 9.69 -2.05
N SER A 256 -12.33 9.73 -2.68
CA SER A 256 -11.82 10.86 -3.45
C SER A 256 -12.30 10.80 -4.91
N ILE A 257 -13.30 11.61 -5.27
CA ILE A 257 -13.97 11.51 -6.57
C ILE A 257 -13.37 12.50 -7.58
N ARG A 258 -13.18 12.06 -8.83
CA ARG A 258 -12.68 12.88 -9.95
C ARG A 258 -13.80 13.39 -10.86
N GLU A 259 -13.43 14.15 -11.89
CA GLU A 259 -14.37 14.72 -12.87
C GLU A 259 -15.24 13.69 -13.58
N ASN A 260 -14.74 12.47 -13.74
CA ASN A 260 -15.49 11.36 -14.30
C ASN A 260 -16.43 10.69 -13.28
N GLY A 261 -16.67 11.31 -12.11
CA GLY A 261 -17.54 10.76 -11.07
C GLY A 261 -17.03 9.46 -10.42
N ARG A 262 -15.74 9.13 -10.58
CA ARG A 262 -15.14 7.91 -10.03
C ARG A 262 -13.85 8.22 -9.26
N PRO A 263 -13.50 7.39 -8.26
CA PRO A 263 -12.16 7.44 -7.69
C PRO A 263 -11.11 7.04 -8.72
N ASN A 264 -9.87 7.51 -8.55
CA ASN A 264 -8.74 6.95 -9.28
C ASN A 264 -7.96 5.98 -8.38
N PRO A 265 -8.14 4.66 -8.55
CA PRO A 265 -7.49 3.69 -7.71
C PRO A 265 -6.04 3.39 -8.13
N GLU A 266 -5.50 3.98 -9.20
CA GLU A 266 -4.21 3.58 -9.79
C GLU A 266 -3.05 3.49 -8.77
N ASN A 267 -2.80 4.56 -8.03
CA ASN A 267 -1.75 4.58 -7.00
C ASN A 267 -2.02 3.56 -5.88
N PHE A 268 -3.30 3.40 -5.50
CA PHE A 268 -3.69 2.40 -4.51
C PHE A 268 -3.49 0.97 -5.03
N LEU A 269 -3.77 0.68 -6.30
CA LEU A 269 -3.53 -0.61 -6.92
C LEU A 269 -2.03 -0.93 -6.94
N TYR A 270 -1.17 0.05 -7.22
CA TYR A 270 0.28 -0.12 -7.09
C TYR A 270 0.71 -0.47 -5.66
N LEU A 271 0.15 0.21 -4.66
CA LEU A 271 0.36 -0.13 -3.25
C LEU A 271 -0.12 -1.55 -2.94
N ALA A 272 -1.35 -1.90 -3.29
CA ALA A 272 -1.97 -3.19 -3.00
C ALA A 272 -1.18 -4.36 -3.64
N HIS A 273 -0.81 -4.24 -4.91
CA HIS A 273 0.04 -5.24 -5.56
C HIS A 273 1.45 -5.29 -4.96
N THR A 274 1.99 -4.17 -4.48
CA THR A 274 3.27 -4.18 -3.77
C THR A 274 3.17 -4.94 -2.44
N VAL A 275 2.10 -4.72 -1.66
CA VAL A 275 1.84 -5.46 -0.41
C VAL A 275 1.74 -6.95 -0.69
N HIS A 276 0.97 -7.34 -1.70
CA HIS A 276 0.85 -8.72 -2.16
C HIS A 276 2.20 -9.33 -2.52
N ASN A 277 2.98 -8.67 -3.39
CA ASN A 277 4.30 -9.13 -3.80
C ASN A 277 5.28 -9.24 -2.62
N ALA A 278 5.23 -8.29 -1.67
CA ALA A 278 6.08 -8.32 -0.48
C ALA A 278 5.74 -9.51 0.43
N ARG A 279 4.45 -9.85 0.58
CA ARG A 279 4.01 -11.05 1.30
C ARG A 279 4.52 -12.32 0.61
N LEU A 280 4.28 -12.46 -0.69
CA LEU A 280 4.76 -13.60 -1.47
C LEU A 280 6.27 -13.76 -1.36
N PHE A 281 7.02 -12.67 -1.49
CA PHE A 281 8.48 -12.67 -1.33
C PHE A 281 8.90 -13.23 0.04
N ARG A 282 8.30 -12.75 1.13
CA ARG A 282 8.61 -13.22 2.49
C ARG A 282 8.30 -14.71 2.68
N GLU A 283 7.18 -15.18 2.16
CA GLU A 283 6.80 -16.60 2.22
C GLU A 283 7.77 -17.49 1.43
N VAL A 284 8.13 -17.06 0.22
CA VAL A 284 9.10 -17.75 -0.63
C VAL A 284 10.49 -17.76 0.02
N GLU A 285 10.95 -16.62 0.53
CA GLU A 285 12.24 -16.47 1.22
C GLU A 285 12.30 -17.38 2.46
N ALA A 286 11.28 -17.36 3.31
CA ALA A 286 11.22 -18.20 4.50
C ALA A 286 11.19 -19.71 4.15
N SER A 287 10.58 -20.09 3.03
CA SER A 287 10.54 -21.49 2.57
C SER A 287 11.86 -21.97 1.98
N LEU A 288 12.58 -21.10 1.24
CA LEU A 288 13.84 -21.44 0.59
C LEU A 288 15.06 -21.23 1.50
N ILE A 289 14.95 -20.35 2.50
CA ILE A 289 16.01 -20.00 3.44
C ILE A 289 15.50 -20.09 4.89
N PRO A 290 15.06 -21.28 5.36
CA PRO A 290 14.65 -21.45 6.75
C PRO A 290 15.81 -21.15 7.70
N GLU A 291 15.55 -20.34 8.74
CA GLU A 291 16.53 -19.97 9.77
C GLU A 291 17.85 -19.37 9.21
N GLY A 292 17.76 -18.69 8.07
CA GLY A 292 18.94 -18.07 7.42
C GLY A 292 19.84 -19.06 6.68
N LYS A 293 19.40 -20.32 6.50
CA LYS A 293 20.13 -21.35 5.74
C LYS A 293 19.33 -21.76 4.53
N VAL A 294 19.98 -21.76 3.37
CA VAL A 294 19.38 -22.26 2.12
C VAL A 294 18.99 -23.72 2.30
N LEU A 295 17.78 -24.07 1.85
CA LEU A 295 17.23 -25.43 1.92
C LEU A 295 18.20 -26.44 1.29
N ALA A 296 18.37 -27.59 1.94
CA ALA A 296 19.26 -28.65 1.47
C ALA A 296 18.91 -29.09 0.03
N GLY A 297 19.94 -29.31 -0.78
CA GLY A 297 19.79 -29.68 -2.20
C GLY A 297 19.65 -28.50 -3.16
N LEU A 298 19.64 -27.26 -2.66
CA LEU A 298 19.60 -26.05 -3.49
C LEU A 298 20.96 -25.32 -3.54
N ASP A 299 21.25 -24.74 -4.70
CA ASP A 299 22.40 -23.88 -4.94
C ASP A 299 22.18 -22.50 -4.33
N LYS A 300 23.01 -22.15 -3.35
CA LYS A 300 22.92 -20.88 -2.61
C LYS A 300 23.00 -19.64 -3.51
N GLN A 301 23.83 -19.66 -4.55
CA GLN A 301 24.00 -18.51 -5.43
C GLN A 301 22.78 -18.34 -6.34
N LYS A 302 22.25 -19.45 -6.88
CA LYS A 302 21.03 -19.42 -7.68
C LYS A 302 19.83 -18.96 -6.86
N VAL A 303 19.65 -19.47 -5.64
CA VAL A 303 18.59 -19.02 -4.72
C VAL A 303 18.70 -17.52 -4.44
N GLY A 304 19.90 -17.04 -4.08
CA GLY A 304 20.12 -15.61 -3.84
C GLY A 304 19.76 -14.73 -5.05
N LYS A 305 20.19 -15.13 -6.26
CA LYS A 305 19.86 -14.41 -7.49
C LYS A 305 18.36 -14.44 -7.81
N ALA A 306 17.70 -15.59 -7.59
CA ALA A 306 16.27 -15.75 -7.83
C ALA A 306 15.44 -14.87 -6.88
N LEU A 307 15.78 -14.85 -5.59
CA LEU A 307 15.14 -13.99 -4.59
C LEU A 307 15.39 -12.50 -4.89
N ASP A 308 16.61 -12.13 -5.29
CA ASP A 308 16.92 -10.75 -5.71
C ASP A 308 16.08 -10.31 -6.92
N ASN A 309 15.87 -11.20 -7.89
CA ASN A 309 15.02 -10.94 -9.04
C ASN A 309 13.55 -10.80 -8.63
N LEU A 310 13.06 -11.67 -7.75
CA LEU A 310 11.70 -11.60 -7.20
C LEU A 310 11.49 -10.29 -6.42
N LYS A 311 12.47 -9.88 -5.61
CA LYS A 311 12.44 -8.63 -4.84
C LYS A 311 12.38 -7.37 -5.73
N LYS A 312 13.02 -7.43 -6.90
CA LYS A 312 13.06 -6.34 -7.89
C LYS A 312 11.89 -6.39 -8.88
N HIS A 313 10.99 -7.36 -8.75
CA HIS A 313 9.86 -7.50 -9.66
C HIS A 313 8.89 -6.33 -9.51
N ASP A 314 8.60 -5.67 -10.64
CA ASP A 314 7.86 -4.41 -10.74
C ASP A 314 6.47 -4.59 -11.37
N LYS A 315 6.00 -5.84 -11.46
CA LYS A 315 4.70 -6.21 -12.02
C LYS A 315 3.87 -7.00 -11.03
N LYS A 316 2.58 -7.10 -11.31
CA LYS A 316 1.67 -8.00 -10.60
C LYS A 316 2.16 -9.44 -10.75
N ILE A 317 2.31 -10.14 -9.62
CA ILE A 317 2.59 -11.58 -9.60
C ILE A 317 1.25 -12.31 -9.58
N GLU A 318 1.03 -13.19 -10.54
CA GLU A 318 -0.18 -14.04 -10.62
C GLU A 318 0.07 -15.43 -9.99
N GLU A 319 1.33 -15.80 -9.78
CA GLU A 319 1.70 -17.07 -9.16
C GLU A 319 1.42 -17.04 -7.65
N THR A 320 0.92 -18.16 -7.11
CA THR A 320 0.89 -18.40 -5.66
C THR A 320 2.29 -18.59 -5.10
N ALA A 321 2.50 -18.33 -3.80
CA ALA A 321 3.78 -18.59 -3.14
C ALA A 321 4.28 -20.03 -3.37
N LYS A 322 3.36 -21.02 -3.31
CA LYS A 322 3.68 -22.43 -3.58
C LYS A 322 4.22 -22.65 -4.99
N GLN A 323 3.58 -22.08 -6.01
CA GLN A 323 4.05 -22.20 -7.40
C GLN A 323 5.44 -21.58 -7.59
N ILE A 324 5.67 -20.42 -6.99
CA ILE A 324 6.99 -19.76 -7.02
C ILE A 324 8.02 -20.64 -6.33
N ILE A 325 7.72 -21.17 -5.13
CA ILE A 325 8.62 -22.06 -4.37
C ILE A 325 8.96 -23.30 -5.19
N ASP A 326 7.96 -23.99 -5.75
CA ASP A 326 8.17 -25.23 -6.51
C ASP A 326 9.01 -24.97 -7.76
N ARG A 327 8.74 -23.88 -8.49
CA ARG A 327 9.54 -23.45 -9.65
C ARG A 327 10.98 -23.13 -9.25
N LEU A 328 11.18 -22.34 -8.19
CA LEU A 328 12.51 -21.96 -7.74
C LEU A 328 13.31 -23.14 -7.16
N LYS A 329 12.66 -24.11 -6.52
CA LYS A 329 13.33 -25.35 -6.08
C LYS A 329 13.92 -26.12 -7.26
N GLU A 330 13.19 -26.20 -8.37
CA GLU A 330 13.69 -26.88 -9.57
C GLU A 330 14.79 -26.06 -10.26
N GLU A 331 14.58 -24.76 -10.49
CA GLU A 331 15.56 -23.87 -11.12
C GLU A 331 16.87 -23.78 -10.32
N CYS A 332 16.79 -23.84 -8.99
CA CYS A 332 17.92 -23.67 -8.09
C CYS A 332 18.50 -25.00 -7.60
N LYS A 333 18.05 -26.15 -8.12
CA LYS A 333 18.58 -27.46 -7.70
C LYS A 333 20.10 -27.54 -7.93
N LEU A 334 20.81 -28.14 -6.97
CA LEU A 334 22.21 -28.47 -7.14
C LEU A 334 22.38 -29.44 -8.32
N SER A 335 23.42 -29.20 -9.10
CA SER A 335 23.81 -30.09 -10.19
C SER A 335 24.34 -31.39 -9.61
N LEU A 336 23.78 -32.52 -10.07
CA LEU A 336 24.34 -33.85 -9.81
C LEU A 336 25.29 -34.23 -10.95
N TYR A 337 26.39 -34.88 -10.61
CA TYR A 337 27.41 -35.29 -11.56
C TYR A 337 27.61 -36.80 -11.50
N ASP A 338 27.63 -37.42 -12.67
CA ASP A 338 28.04 -38.81 -12.83
C ASP A 338 29.57 -38.88 -12.73
N LYS A 339 30.05 -39.45 -11.62
CA LYS A 339 31.47 -39.55 -11.27
C LYS A 339 32.26 -40.41 -12.27
N ASP A 340 31.65 -41.47 -12.79
CA ASP A 340 32.30 -42.38 -13.75
C ASP A 340 32.38 -41.73 -15.13
N LYS A 341 31.30 -41.06 -15.55
CA LYS A 341 31.28 -40.28 -16.79
C LYS A 341 32.29 -39.13 -16.74
N LEU A 342 32.38 -38.42 -15.63
CA LEU A 342 33.37 -37.36 -15.41
C LEU A 342 34.80 -37.93 -15.51
N ARG A 343 35.07 -39.03 -14.82
CA ARG A 343 36.38 -39.68 -14.83
C ARG A 343 36.81 -40.07 -16.24
N ALA A 344 35.94 -40.70 -17.02
CA ALA A 344 36.23 -41.09 -18.40
C ALA A 344 36.58 -39.87 -19.28
N GLN A 345 35.91 -38.74 -19.07
CA GLN A 345 36.21 -37.51 -19.80
C GLN A 345 37.53 -36.86 -19.35
N LEU A 346 37.85 -36.91 -18.05
CA LEU A 346 39.12 -36.40 -17.54
C LEU A 346 40.31 -37.27 -17.99
N GLU A 347 40.15 -38.59 -18.10
CA GLU A 347 41.19 -39.51 -18.62
C GLU A 347 41.58 -39.18 -20.07
N ALA A 348 40.63 -38.73 -20.89
CA ALA A 348 40.92 -38.23 -22.24
C ALA A 348 41.77 -36.94 -22.22
N LEU A 349 41.54 -36.05 -21.24
CA LEU A 349 42.34 -34.85 -21.05
C LEU A 349 43.75 -35.16 -20.51
N VAL A 350 43.89 -36.19 -19.67
CA VAL A 350 45.19 -36.70 -19.20
C VAL A 350 45.98 -37.28 -20.37
N THR A 351 45.34 -38.10 -21.21
CA THR A 351 45.96 -38.74 -22.39
C THR A 351 46.50 -37.71 -23.39
N THR A 352 45.82 -36.56 -23.51
CA THR A 352 46.22 -35.44 -24.38
C THR A 352 47.11 -34.41 -23.66
N ASN A 353 47.61 -34.75 -22.47
CA ASN A 353 48.51 -33.95 -21.64
C ASN A 353 47.97 -32.53 -21.32
N GLN A 354 46.65 -32.38 -21.28
CA GLN A 354 45.98 -31.11 -20.93
C GLN A 354 45.89 -30.90 -19.42
N ILE A 355 45.84 -32.00 -18.65
CA ILE A 355 45.88 -32.02 -17.17
C ILE A 355 46.73 -33.21 -16.69
N SER A 356 47.20 -33.17 -15.43
CA SER A 356 47.87 -34.32 -14.80
C SER A 356 46.87 -35.35 -14.26
N GLU A 357 47.33 -36.58 -14.06
CA GLU A 357 46.54 -37.66 -13.43
C GLU A 357 46.12 -37.30 -11.99
N GLU A 358 47.02 -36.67 -11.23
CA GLU A 358 46.74 -36.16 -9.88
C GLU A 358 45.62 -35.11 -9.88
N ALA A 359 45.61 -34.20 -10.87
CA ALA A 359 44.56 -33.22 -11.01
C ALA A 359 43.22 -33.90 -11.36
N ALA A 360 43.21 -34.88 -12.27
CA ALA A 360 42.01 -35.64 -12.64
C ALA A 360 41.42 -36.40 -11.44
N THR A 361 42.26 -37.05 -10.63
CA THR A 361 41.84 -37.73 -9.40
C THR A 361 41.28 -36.74 -8.39
N SER A 362 41.94 -35.58 -8.20
CA SER A 362 41.48 -34.56 -7.27
C SER A 362 40.15 -33.93 -7.67
N ILE A 363 39.93 -33.68 -8.98
CA ILE A 363 38.66 -33.18 -9.51
C ILE A 363 37.55 -34.21 -9.30
N THR A 364 37.80 -35.48 -9.61
CA THR A 364 36.82 -36.57 -9.41
C THR A 364 36.51 -36.75 -7.91
N GLY A 365 37.52 -36.60 -7.05
CA GLY A 365 37.39 -36.65 -5.58
C GLY A 365 36.70 -35.42 -4.98
N ALA A 366 36.46 -34.36 -5.76
CA ALA A 366 35.61 -33.25 -5.36
C ALA A 366 34.12 -33.58 -5.56
N ILE A 367 33.77 -34.67 -6.25
CA ILE A 367 32.39 -35.19 -6.29
C ILE A 367 32.18 -36.14 -5.10
N GLY A 368 31.22 -35.77 -4.24
CA GLY A 368 30.77 -36.61 -3.13
C GLY A 368 30.11 -37.90 -3.60
N GLU A 369 29.87 -38.83 -2.67
CA GLU A 369 29.14 -40.08 -2.96
C GLU A 369 27.67 -39.84 -3.33
N ASP A 370 27.15 -38.66 -2.98
CA ASP A 370 25.83 -38.16 -3.36
C ASP A 370 25.79 -37.51 -4.75
N GLY A 371 26.92 -37.49 -5.47
CA GLY A 371 27.04 -36.87 -6.79
C GLY A 371 27.13 -35.33 -6.76
N LEU A 372 27.22 -34.72 -5.58
CA LEU A 372 27.35 -33.26 -5.43
C LEU A 372 28.81 -32.81 -5.55
N LEU A 373 29.00 -31.63 -6.16
CA LEU A 373 30.30 -30.98 -6.28
C LEU A 373 30.65 -30.22 -4.99
N ASP A 374 31.80 -30.53 -4.41
CA ASP A 374 32.42 -29.76 -3.33
C ASP A 374 33.06 -28.49 -3.91
N ASP A 375 32.31 -27.39 -3.87
CA ASP A 375 32.71 -26.11 -4.44
C ASP A 375 34.01 -25.56 -3.83
N ASP A 376 34.29 -25.82 -2.55
CA ASP A 376 35.50 -25.33 -1.89
C ASP A 376 36.73 -26.08 -2.40
N LYS A 377 36.65 -27.42 -2.53
CA LYS A 377 37.70 -28.21 -3.19
C LYS A 377 37.89 -27.78 -4.63
N MET A 378 36.81 -27.62 -5.38
CA MET A 378 36.89 -27.20 -6.78
C MET A 378 37.46 -25.79 -6.95
N LYS A 379 37.18 -24.87 -6.03
CA LYS A 379 37.74 -23.51 -6.06
C LYS A 379 39.25 -23.52 -5.85
N VAL A 380 39.78 -24.41 -5.01
CA VAL A 380 41.22 -24.61 -4.83
C VAL A 380 41.84 -25.20 -6.11
N LEU A 381 41.24 -26.24 -6.66
CA LEU A 381 41.71 -26.90 -7.89
C LEU A 381 41.70 -25.97 -9.11
N ARG A 382 40.65 -25.17 -9.27
CA ARG A 382 40.54 -24.20 -10.39
C ARG A 382 41.68 -23.19 -10.40
N LYS A 383 42.31 -22.89 -9.26
CA LYS A 383 43.47 -21.97 -9.22
C LYS A 383 44.73 -22.58 -9.82
N THR A 384 44.87 -23.91 -9.83
CA THR A 384 46.06 -24.60 -10.33
C THR A 384 45.94 -25.01 -11.81
N LEU A 385 44.71 -25.14 -12.32
CA LEU A 385 44.45 -25.65 -13.67
C LEU A 385 44.75 -24.64 -14.81
N GLY A 386 44.85 -23.34 -14.54
CA GLY A 386 45.17 -22.33 -15.55
C GLY A 386 44.26 -22.39 -16.79
N ARG A 387 44.85 -22.59 -17.98
CA ARG A 387 44.11 -22.70 -19.26
C ARG A 387 43.23 -23.96 -19.35
N ALA A 388 43.57 -25.02 -18.64
CA ALA A 388 42.83 -26.28 -18.66
C ALA A 388 41.46 -26.18 -17.97
N ASN A 389 41.20 -25.11 -17.21
CA ASN A 389 39.90 -24.87 -16.56
C ASN A 389 38.71 -24.95 -17.53
N GLN A 390 38.86 -24.42 -18.75
CA GLN A 390 37.77 -24.44 -19.73
C GLN A 390 37.41 -25.87 -20.14
N LEU A 391 38.42 -26.72 -20.36
CA LEU A 391 38.24 -28.12 -20.72
C LEU A 391 37.66 -28.93 -19.57
N VAL A 392 38.14 -28.71 -18.34
CA VAL A 392 37.60 -29.36 -17.13
C VAL A 392 36.15 -28.94 -16.87
N ASN A 393 35.79 -27.67 -17.04
CA ASN A 393 34.41 -27.24 -16.90
C ASN A 393 33.51 -27.84 -17.99
N ALA A 394 34.00 -28.01 -19.22
CA ALA A 394 33.26 -28.69 -20.28
C ALA A 394 33.04 -30.18 -19.95
N ALA A 395 34.04 -30.84 -19.35
CA ALA A 395 33.89 -32.21 -18.88
C ALA A 395 32.87 -32.32 -17.74
N LEU A 396 32.93 -31.42 -16.76
CA LEU A 396 31.93 -31.35 -15.69
C LEU A 396 30.52 -31.14 -16.24
N GLU A 397 30.33 -30.21 -17.18
CA GLU A 397 28.99 -29.98 -17.74
C GLU A 397 28.49 -31.20 -18.52
N ALA A 398 29.37 -31.88 -19.27
CA ALA A 398 29.00 -33.08 -19.99
C ALA A 398 28.78 -34.29 -19.06
N SER A 399 29.26 -34.27 -17.82
CA SER A 399 29.03 -35.32 -16.82
C SER A 399 27.81 -35.06 -15.92
N ARG A 400 27.11 -33.93 -16.10
CA ARG A 400 25.91 -33.58 -15.33
C ARG A 400 24.74 -34.53 -15.65
N GLN A 401 23.96 -34.89 -14.63
CA GLN A 401 22.77 -35.75 -14.72
C GLN A 401 21.47 -34.96 -14.94
#